data_AF-A0A5B0VDM3-F1
#
_entry.id   AF-A0A5B0VDM3-F1
#
_cell.length_a   1.000
_cell.length_b   1.000
_cell.length_c   1.000
_cell.angle_alpha   90.00
_cell.angle_beta   90.00
_cell.angle_gamma   90.00
#
_symmetry.space_group_name_H-M   'P 1'
#
loop_
_entity.id
_entity.type
_entity.pdbx_description
1 polymer ?
#
loop_
_entity_poly.entity_id
_entity_poly.type
_entity_poly.pdbx_seq_one_letter_code
_entity_poly.pdbx_strand_id
1 'polypeptide(L)'
;MTRILKSLTALAIGASLVAGCAPYRSADSTKLTERTAPVTMNSVVFTDYNLSRSWDGGIFGDKERYRLSLVQHGQRPTATGTTEVYAVLRNHTDYDYRIEARTQFFDQDGVPADVKPTWQRSTIPANSISTYRELSTSTQPLQYRVEIRELN
;
A
#
# COMPACT_ATOMS: atom_id res chain seq x y z
N MET A 1 -71.99 -37.90 -18.14
CA MET A 1 -70.83 -38.81 -18.04
C MET A 1 -69.55 -37.98 -18.16
N THR A 2 -68.75 -37.94 -17.07
CA THR A 2 -67.26 -37.95 -17.01
C THR A 2 -66.47 -36.95 -17.89
N ARG A 3 -65.52 -36.10 -17.43
CA ARG A 3 -64.67 -36.06 -16.22
C ARG A 3 -64.25 -34.62 -15.89
N ILE A 4 -64.05 -34.39 -14.59
CA ILE A 4 -63.31 -33.29 -13.96
C ILE A 4 -61.80 -33.54 -14.15
N LEU A 5 -61.00 -32.49 -14.42
CA LEU A 5 -59.64 -32.39 -13.89
C LEU A 5 -59.26 -30.92 -13.66
N LYS A 6 -58.86 -30.61 -12.43
CA LYS A 6 -58.30 -29.33 -11.99
C LYS A 6 -56.77 -29.37 -12.03
N SER A 7 -56.19 -28.17 -12.08
CA SER A 7 -54.80 -27.81 -11.69
C SER A 7 -53.74 -28.13 -12.76
N LEU A 8 -52.63 -27.40 -12.91
CA LEU A 8 -51.83 -26.66 -11.95
C LEU A 8 -50.94 -25.64 -12.70
N THR A 9 -50.69 -24.51 -12.05
CA THR A 9 -49.68 -23.46 -12.34
C THR A 9 -48.36 -23.96 -12.93
N ALA A 10 -47.87 -23.29 -13.99
CA ALA A 10 -46.45 -23.32 -14.37
C ALA A 10 -45.90 -21.89 -14.33
N LEU A 11 -45.00 -21.68 -13.37
CA LEU A 11 -44.26 -20.45 -13.08
C LEU A 11 -43.51 -19.95 -14.33
N ALA A 12 -43.66 -18.67 -14.62
CA ALA A 12 -42.71 -17.92 -15.43
C ALA A 12 -41.37 -17.80 -14.66
N ILE A 13 -40.28 -18.30 -15.23
CA ILE A 13 -38.93 -17.96 -14.80
C ILE A 13 -38.21 -17.40 -16.03
N GLY A 14 -38.39 -16.10 -16.24
CA GLY A 14 -37.43 -15.27 -16.93
C GLY A 14 -36.55 -14.59 -15.90
N ALA A 15 -35.23 -14.55 -16.13
CA ALA A 15 -34.35 -13.41 -15.85
C ALA A 15 -32.87 -13.84 -15.94
N SER A 16 -32.25 -13.48 -17.06
CA SER A 16 -30.95 -12.80 -17.13
C SER A 16 -29.83 -13.24 -16.17
N LEU A 17 -28.93 -14.09 -16.68
CA LEU A 17 -27.55 -14.16 -16.19
C LEU A 17 -26.77 -12.94 -16.68
N VAL A 18 -26.98 -11.79 -16.06
CA VAL A 18 -25.98 -10.71 -16.08
C VAL A 18 -25.14 -10.91 -14.83
N ALA A 19 -24.14 -11.79 -14.93
CA ALA A 19 -23.07 -11.83 -13.94
C ALA A 19 -22.35 -10.49 -14.00
N GLY A 20 -22.62 -9.64 -13.01
CA GLY A 20 -22.13 -8.28 -12.96
C GLY A 20 -20.62 -8.23 -13.01
N CYS A 21 -20.08 -7.56 -14.03
CA CYS A 21 -18.84 -6.82 -13.86
C CYS A 21 -19.12 -5.83 -12.72
N ALA A 22 -18.68 -6.15 -11.49
CA ALA A 22 -18.55 -5.12 -10.48
C ALA A 22 -17.72 -3.99 -11.14
N PRO A 23 -18.22 -2.75 -11.20
CA PRO A 23 -17.40 -1.67 -11.72
C PRO A 23 -16.15 -1.65 -10.84
N TYR A 24 -15.00 -1.91 -11.46
CA TYR A 24 -13.71 -1.62 -10.88
C TYR A 24 -13.80 -0.16 -10.48
N ARG A 25 -14.03 0.11 -9.19
CA ARG A 25 -14.00 1.46 -8.66
C ARG A 25 -12.56 1.88 -8.78
N SER A 26 -12.22 2.51 -9.89
CA SER A 26 -10.94 3.19 -10.06
C SER A 26 -10.81 4.10 -8.85
N ALA A 27 -9.86 3.75 -8.01
CA ALA A 27 -9.54 4.49 -6.82
C ALA A 27 -9.18 5.92 -7.22
N ASP A 28 -9.95 6.89 -6.74
CA ASP A 28 -9.66 8.29 -6.96
C ASP A 28 -8.37 8.63 -6.21
N SER A 29 -7.31 8.93 -6.97
CA SER A 29 -5.99 9.24 -6.45
C SER A 29 -5.95 10.49 -5.54
N THR A 30 -7.04 11.26 -5.52
CA THR A 30 -7.22 12.45 -4.65
C THR A 30 -7.75 12.11 -3.25
N LYS A 31 -8.25 10.88 -3.02
CA LYS A 31 -8.74 10.43 -1.70
C LYS A 31 -7.63 9.91 -0.77
N LEU A 32 -6.38 9.98 -1.22
CA LEU A 32 -5.22 9.57 -0.43
C LEU A 32 -4.74 10.72 0.45
N THR A 33 -5.11 10.69 1.74
CA THR A 33 -4.63 11.64 2.74
C THR A 33 -3.11 11.77 2.69
N GLU A 34 -2.37 10.67 2.45
CA GLU A 34 -0.90 10.69 2.36
C GLU A 34 -0.32 11.42 1.13
N ARG A 35 -1.08 11.55 0.03
CA ARG A 35 -0.64 12.30 -1.17
C ARG A 35 -0.88 13.80 -1.07
N THR A 36 -1.90 14.21 -0.31
CA THR A 36 -2.24 15.62 -0.06
C THR A 36 -1.71 16.14 1.27
N ALA A 37 -1.26 15.25 2.16
CA ALA A 37 -0.70 15.63 3.44
C ALA A 37 0.61 16.42 3.27
N PRO A 38 0.88 17.39 4.16
CA PRO A 38 2.19 18.04 4.23
C PRO A 38 3.32 17.01 4.32
N VAL A 39 4.43 17.29 3.65
CA VAL A 39 5.64 16.45 3.73
C VAL A 39 6.09 16.41 5.19
N THR A 40 5.97 15.24 5.79
CA THR A 40 6.43 14.99 7.16
C THR A 40 7.85 14.44 7.08
N MET A 41 8.75 15.00 7.89
CA MET A 41 10.14 14.55 7.97
C MET A 41 10.28 13.40 8.97
N ASN A 42 11.32 12.59 8.78
CA ASN A 42 11.60 11.37 9.54
C ASN A 42 10.44 10.37 9.50
N SER A 43 9.84 10.21 8.33
CA SER A 43 8.64 9.38 8.15
C SER A 43 8.81 8.37 7.02
N VAL A 44 7.91 7.39 7.01
CA VAL A 44 7.71 6.47 5.88
C VAL A 44 6.28 6.64 5.38
N VAL A 45 6.09 6.71 4.08
CA VAL A 45 4.79 6.86 3.45
C VAL A 45 4.57 5.80 2.37
N PHE A 46 3.32 5.36 2.22
CA PHE A 46 2.90 4.50 1.13
C PHE A 46 2.30 5.39 0.04
N THR A 47 3.07 5.61 -1.02
CA THR A 47 2.67 6.47 -2.14
C THR A 47 1.71 5.80 -3.11
N ASP A 48 1.61 4.48 -3.06
CA ASP A 48 0.66 3.69 -3.86
C ASP A 48 -0.61 3.33 -3.10
N TYR A 49 -1.74 3.51 -3.77
CA TYR A 49 -3.09 3.26 -3.28
C TYR A 49 -3.33 1.80 -2.86
N ASN A 50 -2.67 0.83 -3.49
CA ASN A 50 -2.90 -0.59 -3.22
C ASN A 50 -2.17 -1.12 -1.98
N LEU A 51 -1.20 -0.38 -1.44
CA LEU A 51 -0.34 -0.85 -0.36
C LEU A 51 -0.96 -0.62 1.03
N SER A 52 -1.54 0.56 1.27
CA SER A 52 -2.20 0.91 2.53
C SER A 52 -3.72 1.08 2.33
N ARG A 53 -4.49 0.01 2.60
CA ARG A 53 -5.96 0.11 2.63
C ARG A 53 -6.52 -0.33 3.97
N SER A 54 -7.28 0.56 4.61
CA SER A 54 -8.44 0.17 5.39
C SER A 54 -9.56 -0.19 4.42
N TRP A 55 -10.13 -1.39 4.52
CA TRP A 55 -11.32 -1.75 3.74
C TRP A 55 -12.54 -1.51 4.63
N ASP A 56 -13.42 -0.63 4.17
CA ASP A 56 -14.76 -0.50 4.73
C ASP A 56 -15.48 -1.84 4.51
N GLY A 57 -15.77 -2.54 5.60
CA GLY A 57 -16.21 -3.94 5.56
C GLY A 57 -17.69 -4.11 5.25
N GLY A 58 -18.33 -3.06 4.72
CA GLY A 58 -19.76 -3.03 4.49
C GLY A 58 -20.53 -3.28 5.80
N ILE A 59 -21.71 -3.89 5.69
CA ILE A 59 -22.64 -4.19 6.79
C ILE A 59 -22.05 -5.01 7.98
N PHE A 60 -20.80 -5.48 7.90
CA PHE A 60 -20.13 -6.24 8.96
C PHE A 60 -18.93 -5.52 9.62
N GLY A 61 -18.76 -4.22 9.37
CA GLY A 61 -17.78 -3.36 10.03
C GLY A 61 -16.40 -3.36 9.37
N ASP A 62 -15.71 -2.22 9.47
CA ASP A 62 -14.39 -1.96 8.89
C ASP A 62 -13.38 -3.06 9.25
N LYS A 63 -12.88 -3.77 8.23
CA LYS A 63 -11.76 -4.70 8.39
C LYS A 63 -10.58 -4.08 7.70
N GLU A 64 -9.73 -3.38 8.45
CA GLU A 64 -8.46 -2.93 7.95
C GLU A 64 -7.62 -4.15 7.52
N ARG A 65 -7.42 -4.33 6.22
CA ARG A 65 -6.56 -5.37 5.66
C ARG A 65 -5.40 -4.69 4.94
N TYR A 66 -4.35 -4.41 5.70
CA TYR A 66 -3.08 -3.95 5.17
C TYR A 66 -2.41 -5.09 4.39
N ARG A 67 -2.06 -4.86 3.11
CA ARG A 67 -1.22 -5.83 2.38
C ARG A 67 0.21 -5.77 2.89
N LEU A 68 0.71 -4.55 3.04
CA LEU A 68 1.96 -4.25 3.71
C LEU A 68 1.71 -3.33 4.90
N SER A 69 2.46 -3.54 5.99
CA SER A 69 2.50 -2.59 7.11
C SER A 69 3.93 -2.23 7.47
N LEU A 70 4.10 -1.01 7.98
CA LEU A 70 5.35 -0.58 8.58
C LEU A 70 5.46 -1.15 10.00
N VAL A 71 6.55 -1.88 10.27
CA VAL A 71 6.85 -2.42 11.61
C VAL A 71 7.67 -1.41 12.39
N GLN A 72 8.72 -0.88 11.77
CA GLN A 72 9.65 0.06 12.37
C GLN A 72 10.38 0.83 11.27
N HIS A 73 10.77 2.06 11.55
CA HIS A 73 11.71 2.80 10.72
C HIS A 73 12.63 3.64 11.59
N GLY A 74 13.72 4.11 11.00
CA GLY A 74 14.67 4.95 11.69
C GLY A 74 15.85 5.31 10.82
N GLN A 75 16.79 6.00 11.45
CA GLN A 75 18.10 6.25 10.89
C GLN A 75 19.17 6.00 11.94
N ARG A 76 20.38 5.66 11.50
CA ARG A 76 21.54 5.48 12.37
C ARG A 76 22.83 5.90 11.67
N PRO A 77 23.82 6.42 12.42
CA PRO A 77 25.12 6.72 11.84
C PRO A 77 25.87 5.43 11.48
N THR A 78 26.66 5.50 10.42
CA THR A 78 27.59 4.44 10.02
C THR A 78 29.00 4.74 10.53
N ALA A 79 29.90 3.76 10.40
CA ALA A 79 31.31 3.91 10.78
C ALA A 79 32.03 5.04 10.03
N THR A 80 31.57 5.39 8.81
CA THR A 80 32.14 6.47 7.98
C THR A 80 31.46 7.82 8.22
N GLY A 81 30.54 7.92 9.20
CA GLY A 81 29.85 9.15 9.55
C GLY A 81 28.70 9.53 8.61
N THR A 82 28.36 8.67 7.64
CA THR A 82 27.12 8.81 6.85
C THR A 82 25.92 8.27 7.63
N THR A 83 24.72 8.55 7.15
CA THR A 83 23.47 8.11 7.77
C THR A 83 22.87 6.95 6.99
N GLU A 84 22.61 5.83 7.65
CA GLU A 84 21.78 4.75 7.09
C GLU A 84 20.34 4.93 7.56
N VAL A 85 19.41 5.04 6.61
CA VAL A 85 17.97 5.00 6.86
C VAL A 85 17.47 3.58 6.62
N TYR A 86 16.55 3.12 7.46
CA TYR A 86 15.92 1.81 7.30
C TYR A 86 14.41 1.86 7.52
N ALA A 87 13.70 1.00 6.80
CA ALA A 87 12.27 0.73 7.00
C ALA A 87 12.04 -0.79 7.00
N VAL A 88 11.42 -1.28 8.08
CA VAL A 88 11.05 -2.67 8.28
C VAL A 88 9.59 -2.84 7.90
N LEU A 89 9.34 -3.68 6.90
CA LEU A 89 8.03 -3.89 6.30
C LEU A 89 7.57 -5.31 6.53
N ARG A 90 6.30 -5.48 6.88
CA ARG A 90 5.63 -6.77 7.02
C ARG A 90 4.67 -6.99 5.86
N ASN A 91 4.79 -8.13 5.21
CA ASN A 91 3.81 -8.63 4.25
C ASN A 91 2.78 -9.50 4.98
N HIS A 92 1.49 -9.21 4.80
CA HIS A 92 0.37 -9.97 5.37
C HIS A 92 -0.35 -10.82 4.33
N THR A 93 0.18 -10.89 3.11
CA THR A 93 -0.37 -11.71 2.03
C THR A 93 0.29 -13.08 1.99
N ASP A 94 -0.42 -14.06 1.43
CA ASP A 94 0.06 -15.43 1.23
C ASP A 94 0.93 -15.58 -0.03
N TYR A 95 1.41 -14.47 -0.60
CA TYR A 95 2.27 -14.44 -1.78
C TYR A 95 3.38 -13.38 -1.64
N ASP A 96 4.44 -13.54 -2.42
CA ASP A 96 5.54 -12.57 -2.44
C ASP A 96 5.07 -11.23 -3.01
N TYR A 97 5.30 -10.15 -2.25
CA TYR A 97 4.91 -8.81 -2.66
C TYR A 97 6.10 -8.04 -3.21
N ARG A 98 5.96 -7.43 -4.39
CA ARG A 98 7.02 -6.64 -5.02
C ARG A 98 6.73 -5.16 -4.87
N ILE A 99 7.72 -4.41 -4.41
CA ILE A 99 7.64 -2.98 -4.18
C ILE A 99 8.83 -2.25 -4.79
N GLU A 100 8.68 -0.94 -4.91
CA GLU A 100 9.79 -0.02 -5.02
C GLU A 100 9.81 0.91 -3.82
N ALA A 101 11.00 1.17 -3.28
CA ALA A 101 11.21 2.11 -2.20
C ALA A 101 12.31 3.11 -2.58
N ARG A 102 12.20 4.34 -2.10
CA ARG A 102 13.27 5.33 -2.18
C ARG A 102 13.33 6.16 -0.91
N THR A 103 14.50 6.67 -0.60
CA THR A 103 14.69 7.66 0.47
C THR A 103 14.98 9.01 -0.15
N GLN A 104 14.29 10.04 0.32
CA GLN A 104 14.68 11.43 0.12
C GLN A 104 15.34 11.92 1.40
N PHE A 105 16.55 12.48 1.29
CA PHE A 105 17.24 13.12 2.40
C PHE A 105 17.03 14.64 2.34
N PHE A 106 16.90 15.23 3.51
CA PHE A 106 16.72 16.66 3.71
C PHE A 106 17.74 17.17 4.71
N ASP A 107 18.15 18.43 4.58
CA ASP A 107 18.93 19.11 5.62
C ASP A 107 18.03 19.47 6.83
N GLN A 108 18.60 20.19 7.80
CA GLN A 108 17.87 20.59 9.01
C GLN A 108 16.78 21.64 8.74
N ASP A 109 16.86 22.35 7.63
CA ASP A 109 15.88 23.34 7.21
C ASP A 109 14.76 22.71 6.36
N GLY A 110 14.80 21.38 6.14
CA GLY A 110 13.82 20.64 5.36
C GLY A 110 14.00 20.78 3.86
N VAL A 111 15.18 21.22 3.40
CA VAL A 111 15.51 21.35 1.98
C VAL A 111 16.08 20.02 1.48
N PRO A 112 15.65 19.50 0.32
CA PRO A 112 16.23 18.29 -0.27
C PRO A 112 17.75 18.42 -0.42
N ALA A 113 18.48 17.51 0.22
CA ALA A 113 19.94 17.51 0.26
C ALA A 113 20.58 16.45 -0.65
N ASP A 114 19.80 15.45 -1.08
CA ASP A 114 20.29 14.40 -1.98
C ASP A 114 20.08 14.76 -3.45
N VAL A 115 21.10 14.47 -4.26
CA VAL A 115 21.20 14.93 -5.65
C VAL A 115 20.24 14.15 -6.55
N LYS A 116 19.93 12.88 -6.23
CA LYS A 116 18.97 12.08 -6.99
C LYS A 116 18.45 10.85 -6.22
N PRO A 117 17.34 10.98 -5.48
CA PRO A 117 16.71 9.82 -4.83
C PRO A 117 16.23 8.81 -5.88
N THR A 118 16.72 7.57 -5.78
CA THR A 118 16.48 6.52 -6.78
C THR A 118 15.55 5.44 -6.23
N TRP A 119 14.61 4.98 -7.06
CA TRP A 119 13.73 3.86 -6.72
C TRP A 119 14.49 2.54 -6.74
N GLN A 120 14.47 1.82 -5.63
CA GLN A 120 15.04 0.49 -5.49
C GLN A 120 13.94 -0.55 -5.40
N ARG A 121 14.08 -1.63 -6.18
CA ARG A 121 13.13 -2.75 -6.16
C ARG A 121 13.40 -3.66 -4.97
N SER A 122 12.35 -4.11 -4.32
CA SER A 122 12.42 -5.10 -3.24
C SER A 122 11.26 -6.09 -3.33
N THR A 123 11.54 -7.34 -2.98
CA THR A 123 10.52 -8.38 -2.81
C THR A 123 10.42 -8.70 -1.33
N ILE A 124 9.20 -8.65 -0.80
CA ILE A 124 8.88 -9.03 0.57
C ILE A 124 8.18 -10.39 0.52
N PRO A 125 8.80 -11.47 1.01
CA PRO A 125 8.20 -12.79 0.93
C PRO A 125 6.82 -12.87 1.60
N ALA A 126 6.00 -13.82 1.17
CA ALA A 126 4.69 -14.11 1.76
C ALA A 126 4.77 -14.21 3.30
N ASN A 127 3.83 -13.55 4.01
CA ASN A 127 3.72 -13.58 5.48
C ASN A 127 5.02 -13.25 6.26
N SER A 128 5.96 -12.55 5.62
CA SER A 128 7.31 -12.32 6.16
C SER A 128 7.59 -10.85 6.42
N ILE A 129 8.80 -10.59 6.92
CA ILE A 129 9.35 -9.25 7.15
C ILE A 129 10.56 -9.05 6.25
N SER A 130 10.69 -7.85 5.69
CA SER A 130 11.88 -7.42 4.95
C SER A 130 12.30 -6.02 5.38
N THR A 131 13.57 -5.68 5.18
CA THR A 131 14.13 -4.37 5.51
C THR A 131 14.61 -3.68 4.26
N TYR A 132 14.06 -2.51 3.97
CA TYR A 132 14.63 -1.55 3.03
C TYR A 132 15.70 -0.71 3.74
N ARG A 133 16.80 -0.40 3.05
CA ARG A 133 17.91 0.41 3.57
C ARG A 133 18.46 1.34 2.50
N GLU A 134 18.81 2.56 2.89
CA GLU A 134 19.49 3.52 2.04
C GLU A 134 20.61 4.21 2.82
N LEU A 135 21.74 4.44 2.16
CA LEU A 135 22.85 5.19 2.74
C LEU A 135 22.85 6.62 2.19
N SER A 136 23.04 7.60 3.06
CA SER A 136 23.27 8.98 2.61
C SER A 136 24.62 9.13 1.93
N THR A 137 24.67 10.07 0.99
CA THR A 137 25.91 10.49 0.31
C THR A 137 26.66 11.58 1.07
N SER A 138 26.03 12.18 2.09
CA SER A 138 26.58 13.23 2.95
C SER A 138 26.84 12.72 4.37
N THR A 139 27.82 13.32 5.05
CA THR A 139 28.13 13.13 6.48
C THR A 139 27.46 14.17 7.38
N GLN A 140 26.72 15.12 6.81
CA GLN A 140 25.94 16.08 7.58
C GLN A 140 24.75 15.39 8.26
N PRO A 141 24.23 15.94 9.38
CA PRO A 141 22.99 15.47 9.97
C PRO A 141 21.82 15.69 8.99
N LEU A 142 21.14 14.61 8.63
CA LEU A 142 20.02 14.63 7.68
C LEU A 142 18.71 14.24 8.36
N GLN A 143 17.62 14.74 7.80
CA GLN A 143 16.28 14.20 7.98
C GLN A 143 15.94 13.33 6.77
N TYR A 144 14.97 12.43 6.90
CA TYR A 144 14.64 11.50 5.83
C TYR A 144 13.14 11.38 5.59
N ARG A 145 12.76 11.00 4.38
CA ARG A 145 11.43 10.49 4.05
C ARG A 145 11.56 9.28 3.15
N VAL A 146 11.06 8.14 3.61
CA VAL A 146 10.98 6.93 2.77
C VAL A 146 9.64 6.90 2.07
N GLU A 147 9.67 6.72 0.76
CA GLU A 147 8.49 6.52 -0.06
C GLU A 147 8.45 5.09 -0.58
N ILE A 148 7.30 4.44 -0.46
CA ILE A 148 7.09 3.06 -0.90
C ILE A 148 5.95 3.03 -1.92
N ARG A 149 6.11 2.28 -3.00
CA ARG A 149 5.06 2.05 -4.01
C ARG A 149 5.04 0.61 -4.49
N GLU A 150 3.91 0.20 -5.08
CA GLU A 150 3.81 -1.10 -5.72
C GLU A 150 4.70 -1.13 -6.96
N LEU A 151 5.31 -2.29 -7.24
CA LEU A 151 6.02 -2.49 -8.50
C LEU A 151 4.98 -2.76 -9.59
N ASN A 152 4.77 -1.78 -10.48
CA ASN A 152 3.91 -1.90 -11.67
C ASN A 152 4.47 -2.91 -12.69
#